data_AF-A0A6I4NFD7-F1
#
_entry.id   AF-A0A6I4NFD7-F1
#
_cell.length_a   1.000
_cell.length_b   1.000
_cell.length_c   1.000
_cell.angle_alpha   90.00
_cell.angle_beta   90.00
_cell.angle_gamma   90.00
#
_symmetry.space_group_name_H-M   'P 1'
#
loop_
_entity.id
_entity.type
_entity.pdbx_description
1 polymer ?
#
loop_
_entity_poly.entity_id
_entity_poly.type
_entity_poly.pdbx_seq_one_letter_code
_entity_poly.pdbx_strand_id
1 'polypeptide(L)'
;MKTKFYILAGIAILLYCCQQKDWAGTDENALETDLDDVSGINNNLLRKWFALNKESDSIIKSAQMIIDEQKEQIESRPQDEREYMNTCIEDAQKQLNLLKEKVKFTKQFAGGIKHYDPSLQQTIDSLEEDYVREKYKLEGALKELK
;
A
#
# COMPACT_ATOMS: atom_id res chain seq x y z
N MET A 1 -20.70 40.14 -26.13
CA MET A 1 -21.51 39.05 -25.54
C MET A 1 -20.59 38.17 -24.72
N LYS A 2 -20.97 37.91 -23.47
CA LYS A 2 -20.20 37.20 -22.43
C LYS A 2 -20.75 35.78 -22.31
N THR A 3 -19.94 34.75 -22.50
CA THR A 3 -20.22 33.39 -21.99
C THR A 3 -18.92 32.82 -21.45
N LYS A 4 -18.86 32.77 -20.13
CA LYS A 4 -17.72 32.39 -19.29
C LYS A 4 -18.27 31.42 -18.24
N PHE A 5 -17.59 30.28 -18.06
CA PHE A 5 -17.57 29.43 -16.86
C PHE A 5 -18.91 28.85 -16.34
N TYR A 6 -19.44 27.82 -17.01
CA TYR A 6 -20.55 26.99 -16.49
C TYR A 6 -20.22 25.49 -16.35
N ILE A 7 -18.98 25.12 -16.00
CA ILE A 7 -18.63 23.70 -15.73
C ILE A 7 -17.94 23.50 -14.35
N LEU A 8 -17.74 24.56 -13.57
CA LEU A 8 -17.09 24.44 -12.25
C LEU A 8 -18.03 24.41 -11.03
N ALA A 9 -19.35 24.56 -11.22
CA ALA A 9 -20.31 24.56 -10.11
C ALA A 9 -20.90 23.18 -9.75
N GLY A 10 -20.69 22.15 -10.59
CA GLY A 10 -21.28 20.81 -10.38
C GLY A 10 -20.51 19.88 -9.44
N ILE A 11 -19.23 20.16 -9.16
CA ILE A 11 -18.37 19.24 -8.41
C ILE A 11 -18.32 19.58 -6.91
N ALA A 12 -18.62 20.83 -6.52
CA ALA A 12 -18.59 21.26 -5.11
C ALA A 12 -19.78 20.71 -4.28
N ILE A 13 -20.89 20.32 -4.90
CA ILE A 13 -22.07 19.80 -4.19
C ILE A 13 -21.91 18.31 -3.81
N LEU A 14 -21.05 17.56 -4.51
CA LEU A 14 -20.78 16.15 -4.19
C LEU A 14 -19.83 15.96 -3.00
N LEU A 15 -19.13 17.01 -2.55
CA LEU A 15 -18.23 16.95 -1.39
C LEU A 15 -18.87 17.43 -0.08
N TYR A 16 -20.08 17.98 -0.11
CA TYR A 16 -20.79 18.47 1.09
C TYR A 16 -21.82 17.46 1.65
N CYS A 17 -22.22 16.44 0.88
CA CYS A 17 -23.24 15.47 1.32
C CYS A 17 -22.71 14.29 2.16
N CYS A 18 -21.40 14.17 2.40
CA CYS A 18 -20.85 13.07 3.21
C CYS A 18 -20.45 13.48 4.63
N GLN A 19 -20.77 14.72 5.08
CA GLN A 19 -20.28 15.24 6.35
C GLN A 19 -21.30 15.43 7.47
N GLN A 20 -22.53 14.93 7.35
CA GLN A 20 -23.45 14.97 8.49
C GLN A 20 -24.49 13.87 8.42
N LYS A 21 -24.74 13.28 9.60
CA LYS A 21 -25.88 12.41 9.99
C LYS A 21 -25.52 10.91 10.07
N ASP A 22 -25.58 10.20 11.20
CA ASP A 22 -26.22 10.40 12.51
C ASP A 22 -25.37 9.74 13.63
N TRP A 23 -25.39 10.36 14.80
CA TRP A 23 -25.01 9.73 16.07
C TRP A 23 -26.23 9.02 16.66
N ALA A 24 -25.98 7.92 17.39
CA ALA A 24 -26.88 7.11 18.22
C ALA A 24 -27.59 5.94 17.52
N GLY A 25 -27.18 4.73 17.91
CA GLY A 25 -27.85 3.47 17.57
C GLY A 25 -26.93 2.27 17.77
N THR A 26 -26.81 1.85 19.02
CA THR A 26 -26.15 0.64 19.54
C THR A 26 -26.28 -0.58 18.61
N ASP A 27 -25.14 -1.13 18.19
CA ASP A 27 -25.01 -2.59 18.06
C ASP A 27 -23.58 -2.97 18.47
N GLU A 28 -23.51 -3.40 19.72
CA GLU A 28 -22.40 -3.98 20.43
C GLU A 28 -22.02 -5.34 19.82
N ASN A 29 -21.31 -5.28 18.69
CA ASN A 29 -20.29 -6.28 18.38
C ASN A 29 -18.96 -5.56 18.25
N ALA A 30 -18.61 -4.87 19.33
CA ALA A 30 -17.23 -4.55 19.63
C ALA A 30 -16.51 -5.90 19.73
N LEU A 31 -15.72 -6.21 18.71
CA LEU A 31 -14.58 -7.08 18.87
C LEU A 31 -13.69 -6.40 19.92
N GLU A 32 -14.00 -6.64 21.20
CA GLU A 32 -13.14 -6.40 22.35
C GLU A 32 -11.88 -7.24 22.13
N THR A 33 -11.01 -6.72 21.27
CA THR A 33 -9.59 -7.02 21.37
C THR A 33 -9.09 -5.96 22.32
N ASP A 34 -8.90 -6.34 23.59
CA ASP A 34 -8.31 -5.55 24.68
C ASP A 34 -7.29 -4.51 24.15
N LEU A 35 -7.78 -3.31 23.87
CA LEU A 35 -6.97 -2.13 23.56
C LEU A 35 -6.66 -1.34 24.84
N ASP A 36 -7.28 -1.71 25.96
CA ASP A 36 -7.20 -0.99 27.23
C ASP A 36 -5.89 -1.24 28.00
N ASP A 37 -5.07 -2.22 27.61
CA ASP A 37 -3.76 -2.47 28.23
C ASP A 37 -2.56 -1.92 27.42
N VAL A 38 -2.82 -0.93 26.56
CA VAL A 38 -1.82 -0.30 25.68
C VAL A 38 -1.56 1.17 26.07
N SER A 39 -1.68 1.51 27.35
CA SER A 39 -1.61 2.90 27.86
C SER A 39 -0.23 3.58 27.79
N GLY A 40 0.75 2.98 27.11
CA GLY A 40 2.10 3.52 26.93
C GLY A 40 2.66 3.40 25.51
N ILE A 41 1.93 2.76 24.58
CA ILE A 41 2.38 2.70 23.18
C ILE A 41 1.87 3.93 22.46
N ASN A 42 2.76 4.67 21.79
CA ASN A 42 2.38 5.78 20.94
C ASN A 42 1.43 5.27 19.85
N ASN A 43 0.12 5.42 20.08
CA ASN A 43 -0.99 4.98 19.23
C ASN A 43 -0.78 5.41 17.75
N ASN A 44 -0.12 6.55 17.54
CA ASN A 44 0.23 7.04 16.20
C ASN A 44 1.21 6.12 15.45
N LEU A 45 2.22 5.58 16.14
CA LEU A 45 3.25 4.73 15.52
C LEU A 45 2.66 3.37 15.12
N LEU A 46 1.88 2.75 16.00
CA LEU A 46 1.14 1.52 15.66
C LEU A 46 0.19 1.76 14.49
N ARG A 47 -0.53 2.89 14.50
CA ARG A 47 -1.47 3.24 13.42
C ARG A 47 -0.76 3.47 12.08
N LYS A 48 0.38 4.17 12.07
CA LYS A 48 1.23 4.32 10.88
C LYS A 48 1.70 2.96 10.37
N TRP A 49 2.11 2.08 11.28
CA TRP A 49 2.57 0.74 10.94
C TRP A 49 1.47 -0.11 10.32
N PHE A 50 0.26 -0.16 10.91
CA PHE A 50 -0.88 -0.86 10.32
C PHE A 50 -1.29 -0.29 8.96
N ALA A 51 -1.21 1.02 8.77
CA ALA A 51 -1.49 1.67 7.48
C ALA A 51 -0.46 1.23 6.42
N LEU A 52 0.83 1.29 6.73
CA LEU A 52 1.91 0.84 5.84
C LEU A 52 1.76 -0.64 5.51
N ASN A 53 1.39 -1.46 6.50
CA ASN A 53 1.15 -2.88 6.31
C ASN A 53 0.02 -3.17 5.31
N LYS A 54 -1.13 -2.48 5.46
CA LYS A 54 -2.26 -2.59 4.54
C LYS A 54 -1.91 -2.10 3.13
N GLU A 55 -1.20 -0.98 3.04
CA GLU A 55 -0.72 -0.44 1.76
C GLU A 55 0.19 -1.45 1.06
N SER A 56 1.12 -2.06 1.81
CA SER A 56 2.08 -3.03 1.29
C SER A 56 1.39 -4.27 0.70
N ASP A 57 0.36 -4.80 1.37
CA ASP A 57 -0.42 -5.93 0.87
C ASP A 57 -1.17 -5.58 -0.41
N SER A 58 -1.73 -4.36 -0.48
CA SER A 58 -2.42 -3.86 -1.68
C SER A 58 -1.46 -3.71 -2.86
N ILE A 59 -0.24 -3.20 -2.62
CA ILE A 59 0.79 -3.04 -3.65
C ILE A 59 1.27 -4.40 -4.15
N ILE A 60 1.59 -5.32 -3.23
CA ILE A 60 2.05 -6.67 -3.58
C ILE A 60 1.01 -7.39 -4.44
N LYS A 61 -0.27 -7.31 -4.06
CA LYS A 61 -1.36 -7.93 -4.83
C LYS A 61 -1.51 -7.29 -6.20
N SER A 62 -1.52 -5.96 -6.28
CA SER A 62 -1.64 -5.23 -7.54
C SER A 62 -0.49 -5.51 -8.49
N ALA A 63 0.74 -5.50 -7.98
CA ALA A 63 1.94 -5.80 -8.76
C ALA A 63 1.93 -7.24 -9.30
N GLN A 64 1.52 -8.21 -8.47
CA GLN A 64 1.40 -9.60 -8.90
C GLN A 64 0.38 -9.73 -10.04
N MET A 65 -0.79 -9.09 -9.93
CA MET A 65 -1.81 -9.10 -10.99
C MET A 65 -1.27 -8.54 -12.31
N ILE A 66 -0.56 -7.40 -12.27
CA ILE A 66 0.04 -6.80 -13.49
C ILE A 66 1.06 -7.76 -14.12
N ILE A 67 1.93 -8.36 -13.32
CA ILE A 67 2.95 -9.29 -13.81
C ILE A 67 2.30 -10.53 -14.44
N ASP A 68 1.28 -11.10 -13.80
CA ASP A 68 0.60 -12.29 -14.29
C ASP A 68 -0.18 -12.00 -15.59
N GLU A 69 -0.84 -10.85 -15.68
CA GLU A 69 -1.48 -10.38 -16.90
C GLU A 69 -0.47 -10.22 -18.07
N GLN A 70 0.71 -9.65 -17.81
CA GLN A 70 1.74 -9.52 -18.84
C GLN A 70 2.30 -10.87 -19.28
N LYS A 71 2.47 -11.83 -18.36
CA LYS A 71 2.89 -13.20 -18.69
C LYS A 71 1.89 -13.90 -19.60
N GLU A 72 0.60 -13.71 -19.38
CA GLU A 72 -0.44 -14.29 -20.25
C GLU A 72 -0.43 -13.67 -21.65
N GLN A 73 -0.18 -12.36 -21.74
CA GLN A 73 -0.19 -11.65 -23.03
C GLN A 73 1.08 -11.89 -23.87
N ILE A 74 2.21 -12.24 -23.25
CA ILE A 74 3.51 -12.25 -23.92
C ILE A 74 3.63 -13.31 -25.03
N GLU A 75 2.91 -14.43 -24.89
CA GLU A 75 2.94 -15.52 -25.87
C GLU A 75 2.40 -15.11 -27.24
N SER A 76 1.55 -14.07 -27.27
CA SER A 76 0.96 -13.53 -28.49
C SER A 76 1.87 -12.53 -29.23
N ARG A 77 2.97 -12.09 -28.61
CA ARG A 77 3.85 -11.05 -29.15
C ARG A 77 4.91 -11.60 -30.12
N PRO A 78 5.41 -10.76 -31.06
CA PRO A 78 6.60 -11.04 -31.88
C PRO A 78 7.81 -11.46 -31.05
N GLN A 79 8.75 -12.19 -31.65
CA GLN A 79 9.86 -12.83 -30.93
C GLN A 79 10.79 -11.82 -30.23
N ASP A 80 11.12 -10.71 -30.89
CA ASP A 80 11.93 -9.63 -30.39
C ASP A 80 11.26 -8.90 -29.21
N GLU A 81 9.98 -8.55 -29.36
CA GLU A 81 9.20 -7.95 -28.28
C GLU A 81 9.05 -8.89 -27.09
N ARG A 82 8.87 -10.19 -27.35
CA ARG A 82 8.75 -11.23 -26.32
C ARG A 82 10.04 -11.39 -25.52
N GLU A 83 11.21 -11.35 -26.15
CA GLU A 83 12.49 -11.47 -25.44
C GLU A 83 12.72 -10.28 -24.49
N TYR A 84 12.46 -9.07 -24.98
CA TYR A 84 12.52 -7.86 -24.16
C TYR A 84 11.51 -7.89 -23.01
N MET A 85 10.24 -8.19 -23.30
CA MET A 85 9.19 -8.21 -22.29
C MET A 85 9.41 -9.30 -21.24
N ASN A 86 9.97 -10.46 -21.60
CA ASN A 86 10.33 -11.49 -20.62
C ASN A 86 11.37 -10.96 -19.63
N THR A 87 12.38 -10.24 -20.12
CA THR A 87 13.39 -9.60 -19.27
C THR A 87 12.75 -8.59 -18.30
N CYS A 88 11.83 -7.76 -18.79
CA CYS A 88 11.10 -6.80 -17.94
C CYS A 88 10.22 -7.50 -16.90
N ILE A 89 9.53 -8.59 -17.29
CA ILE A 89 8.70 -9.40 -16.37
C ILE A 89 9.56 -10.04 -15.29
N GLU A 90 10.73 -10.58 -15.65
CA GLU A 90 11.67 -11.18 -14.70
C GLU A 90 12.20 -10.15 -13.70
N ASP A 91 12.57 -8.96 -14.15
CA ASP A 91 13.01 -7.89 -13.24
C ASP A 91 11.87 -7.43 -12.33
N ALA A 92 10.66 -7.20 -12.87
CA ALA A 92 9.50 -6.84 -12.05
C ALA A 92 9.17 -7.92 -11.00
N GLN A 93 9.26 -9.20 -11.38
CA GLN A 93 9.06 -10.31 -10.46
C GLN A 93 10.14 -10.36 -9.36
N LYS A 94 11.40 -10.08 -9.72
CA LYS A 94 12.50 -9.96 -8.77
C LYS A 94 12.28 -8.81 -7.78
N GLN A 95 11.94 -7.62 -8.26
CA GLN A 95 11.65 -6.48 -7.37
C GLN A 95 10.44 -6.75 -6.46
N LEU A 96 9.41 -7.41 -6.98
CA LEU A 96 8.24 -7.81 -6.19
C LEU A 96 8.63 -8.79 -5.07
N ASN A 97 9.51 -9.75 -5.36
CA ASN A 97 9.99 -10.70 -4.36
C ASN A 97 10.81 -10.01 -3.26
N LEU A 98 11.69 -9.07 -3.63
CA LEU A 98 12.44 -8.26 -2.66
C LEU A 98 11.51 -7.45 -1.74
N LEU A 99 10.47 -6.81 -2.31
CA LEU A 99 9.47 -6.10 -1.51
C LEU A 99 8.72 -7.04 -0.56
N LYS A 100 8.30 -8.22 -1.04
CA LYS A 100 7.64 -9.25 -0.20
C LYS A 100 8.51 -9.67 0.97
N GLU A 101 9.82 -9.85 0.75
CA GLU A 101 10.78 -10.19 1.82
C GLU A 101 10.88 -9.08 2.86
N LYS A 102 11.02 -7.81 2.43
CA LYS A 102 11.06 -6.65 3.34
C LYS A 102 9.78 -6.52 4.15
N VAL A 103 8.62 -6.63 3.51
CA VAL A 103 7.32 -6.58 4.19
C VAL A 103 7.17 -7.72 5.19
N LYS A 104 7.59 -8.95 4.83
CA LYS A 104 7.59 -10.10 5.74
C LYS A 104 8.47 -9.85 6.96
N PHE A 105 9.68 -9.34 6.76
CA PHE A 105 10.59 -9.00 7.87
C PHE A 105 9.97 -7.96 8.79
N THR A 106 9.41 -6.88 8.23
CA THR A 106 8.77 -5.81 9.00
C THR A 106 7.56 -6.33 9.79
N LYS A 107 6.73 -7.21 9.21
CA LYS A 107 5.63 -7.92 9.88
C LYS A 107 6.11 -8.76 11.07
N GLN A 108 7.20 -9.50 10.89
CA GLN A 108 7.78 -10.33 11.94
C GLN A 108 8.39 -9.49 13.06
N PHE A 109 9.10 -8.42 12.71
CA PHE A 109 9.67 -7.47 13.67
C PHE A 109 8.57 -6.86 14.54
N ALA A 110 7.49 -6.35 13.92
CA ALA A 110 6.38 -5.75 14.65
C ALA A 110 5.63 -6.75 15.52
N GLY A 111 5.41 -7.99 15.05
CA GLY A 111 4.80 -9.05 15.85
C GLY A 111 5.60 -9.43 17.11
N GLY A 112 6.91 -9.10 17.15
CA GLY A 112 7.76 -9.31 18.32
C GLY A 112 7.70 -8.19 19.36
N ILE A 113 7.10 -7.03 19.04
CA ILE A 113 7.02 -5.88 19.94
C ILE A 113 5.83 -6.07 20.89
N LYS A 114 6.10 -6.41 22.15
CA LYS A 114 5.06 -6.53 23.20
C LYS A 114 4.71 -5.18 23.84
N HIS A 115 5.70 -4.32 24.01
CA HIS A 115 5.55 -2.97 24.53
C HIS A 115 6.41 -2.02 23.69
N TYR A 116 5.96 -0.79 23.54
CA TYR A 116 6.70 0.23 22.82
C TYR A 116 7.94 0.67 23.61
N ASP A 117 9.09 0.58 22.96
CA ASP A 117 10.35 1.12 23.43
C ASP A 117 10.78 2.23 22.46
N PRO A 118 10.96 3.50 22.92
CA PRO A 118 11.46 4.59 22.10
C PRO A 118 12.77 4.28 21.36
N SER A 119 13.58 3.34 21.87
CA SER A 119 14.80 2.88 21.19
C SER A 119 14.52 2.21 19.83
N LEU A 120 13.30 1.69 19.62
CA LEU A 120 12.87 1.05 18.39
C LEU A 120 12.53 2.05 17.28
N GLN A 121 12.38 3.35 17.59
CA GLN A 121 12.03 4.37 16.61
C GLN A 121 13.00 4.37 15.42
N GLN A 122 14.31 4.34 15.70
CA GLN A 122 15.33 4.30 14.65
C GLN A 122 15.22 3.06 13.77
N THR A 123 14.90 1.91 14.35
CA THR A 123 14.68 0.67 13.59
C THR A 123 13.43 0.79 12.71
N ILE A 124 12.36 1.37 13.24
CA ILE A 124 11.11 1.55 12.49
C ILE A 124 11.31 2.52 11.33
N ASP A 125 11.99 3.65 11.56
CA ASP A 125 12.31 4.62 10.50
C ASP A 125 13.16 3.97 9.41
N SER A 126 14.17 3.17 9.79
CA SER A 126 15.00 2.42 8.83
C SER A 126 14.18 1.39 8.02
N LEU A 127 13.21 0.73 8.64
CA LEU A 127 12.33 -0.23 7.95
C LEU A 127 11.36 0.46 6.99
N GLU A 128 10.88 1.65 7.35
CA GLU A 128 10.07 2.48 6.47
C GLU A 128 10.89 2.93 5.25
N GLU A 129 12.12 3.42 5.44
CA GLU A 129 13.02 3.81 4.36
C GLU A 129 13.33 2.64 3.41
N ASP A 130 13.62 1.46 3.96
CA ASP A 130 13.85 0.24 3.19
C ASP A 130 12.62 -0.15 2.36
N TYR A 131 11.44 -0.10 2.98
CA TYR A 131 10.18 -0.38 2.29
C TYR A 131 9.92 0.60 1.15
N VAL A 132 10.06 1.91 1.40
CA VAL A 132 9.84 2.96 0.40
C VAL A 132 10.81 2.81 -0.77
N ARG A 133 12.08 2.50 -0.50
CA ARG A 133 13.08 2.27 -1.54
C ARG A 133 12.72 1.09 -2.44
N GLU A 134 12.38 -0.06 -1.87
CA GLU A 134 12.03 -1.24 -2.67
C GLU A 134 10.69 -1.06 -3.40
N LYS A 135 9.73 -0.34 -2.80
CA LYS A 135 8.50 0.06 -3.47
C LYS A 135 8.79 0.87 -4.74
N TYR A 136 9.66 1.87 -4.69
CA TYR A 136 9.99 2.67 -5.86
C TYR A 136 10.70 1.87 -6.96
N LYS A 137 11.56 0.91 -6.59
CA LYS A 137 12.18 0.00 -7.57
C LYS A 137 11.14 -0.87 -8.26
N LEU A 138 10.20 -1.44 -7.50
CA LEU A 138 9.08 -2.20 -8.06
C LEU A 138 8.22 -1.31 -8.97
N GLU A 139 7.87 -0.10 -8.57
CA GLU A 139 7.13 0.84 -9.42
C GLU A 139 7.89 1.19 -10.70
N GLY A 140 9.23 1.30 -10.63
CA GLY A 140 10.08 1.44 -11.80
C GLY A 140 9.96 0.25 -12.75
N ALA A 141 10.18 -0.97 -12.24
CA ALA A 141 10.10 -2.19 -13.05
C ALA A 141 8.70 -2.42 -13.64
N LEU A 142 7.63 -2.11 -12.90
CA LEU A 142 6.25 -2.20 -13.39
C LEU A 142 5.91 -1.16 -14.48
N LYS A 143 6.66 -0.06 -14.59
CA LYS A 143 6.46 0.91 -15.69
C LYS A 143 6.98 0.38 -17.01
N GLU A 144 8.04 -0.42 -17.00
CA GLU A 144 8.59 -1.08 -18.18
C GLU A 144 7.65 -2.19 -18.72
N LEU A 145 6.61 -2.54 -17.97
CA LEU A 145 5.58 -3.51 -18.35
C LEU A 145 4.35 -2.91 -19.04
N LYS A 146 4.25 -1.58 -19.11
CA LYS A 146 3.11 -0.86 -19.70
C LYS A 146 3.41 -0.41 -21.12
#